data_AF-A0A653ZUE5-F1
#
_entry.id   AF-A0A653ZUE5-F1
#
_cell.length_a   1.000
_cell.length_b   1.000
_cell.length_c   1.000
_cell.angle_alpha   90.00
_cell.angle_beta   90.00
_cell.angle_gamma   90.00
#
_symmetry.space_group_name_H-M   'P 1'
#
loop_
_entity.id
_entity.type
_entity.pdbx_description
1 polymer ?
#
loop_
_entity_poly.entity_id
_entity_poly.type
_entity_poly.pdbx_seq_one_letter_code
_entity_poly.pdbx_strand_id
1 'polypeptide(L)'
;MQATRTILAAAISVLLINHAYAVTESTQDQAGSDNYADVFQRGEDSSISQRQSGTGNVVYTDQRGAGMTADSEQVGSGNISTTDQSGVNGNVAISQDGEYNLATVLQSSIGTGQSVAISQAGISNVAYVEQPDGAGNAATVTQNGQGNATEVFQVGRLGKSYTGVQNGDGNTAYIEQTGGAAADTEQSGTANVIRLTQDGFPYGAYASISQNGIGNEATLDQRSGGRYSSGDVTLVQIGTDNVADVVESGGFSSFSFTQDGTGNVLTAEQGGRSTTVVGRSTGNENRVDIEQSFDGSGLVIDQNGTANEIDVVQMGYYSSGTVEQTGTENYASLLQTGAWDNVQQYDATIRQDGMGNSAIVTQGP
;
A
#
# COMPACT_ATOMS: atom_id res chain seq x y z
N MET A 1 -29.91 -15.78 38.65
CA MET A 1 -29.60 -14.64 37.78
C MET A 1 -28.08 -14.51 37.75
N GLN A 2 -27.43 -15.02 36.69
CA GLN A 2 -25.98 -15.05 36.57
C GLN A 2 -25.52 -13.70 35.99
N ALA A 3 -24.77 -12.92 36.75
CA ALA A 3 -24.14 -11.71 36.23
C ALA A 3 -22.90 -12.12 35.41
N THR A 4 -23.06 -12.18 34.09
CA THR A 4 -21.95 -12.33 33.13
C THR A 4 -21.04 -11.12 33.24
N ARG A 5 -19.85 -11.31 33.82
CA ARG A 5 -18.77 -10.33 33.78
C ARG A 5 -18.27 -10.25 32.34
N THR A 6 -18.49 -9.12 31.69
CA THR A 6 -17.99 -8.85 30.34
C THR A 6 -16.50 -8.50 30.36
N ILE A 7 -15.83 -8.75 29.23
CA ILE A 7 -14.37 -8.74 29.08
C ILE A 7 -13.74 -7.36 29.38
N LEU A 8 -14.52 -6.29 29.40
CA LEU A 8 -14.12 -4.93 29.80
C LEU A 8 -13.46 -4.87 31.19
N ALA A 9 -13.82 -5.76 32.13
CA ALA A 9 -13.20 -5.82 33.45
C ALA A 9 -11.78 -6.45 33.45
N ALA A 10 -11.40 -7.17 32.39
CA ALA A 10 -10.08 -7.80 32.28
C ALA A 10 -8.98 -6.82 31.85
N ALA A 11 -9.33 -5.77 31.09
CA ALA A 11 -8.40 -4.72 30.67
C ALA A 11 -7.99 -3.77 31.82
N ILE A 12 -8.79 -3.69 32.89
CA ILE A 12 -8.63 -2.72 33.99
C ILE A 12 -7.75 -3.26 35.15
N SER A 13 -7.18 -4.47 35.01
CA SER A 13 -6.60 -5.23 36.15
C SER A 13 -5.07 -5.37 36.17
N VAL A 14 -4.34 -4.40 35.60
CA VAL A 14 -2.87 -4.25 35.63
C VAL A 14 -2.60 -2.73 35.58
N LEU A 15 -1.71 -2.09 36.36
CA LEU A 15 -0.87 -2.48 37.52
C LEU A 15 -1.02 -1.41 38.64
N LEU A 16 -0.21 -1.49 39.71
CA LEU A 16 0.04 -0.38 40.65
C LEU A 16 1.55 -0.24 40.93
N ILE A 17 2.06 0.99 40.81
CA ILE A 17 3.26 1.57 41.45
C ILE A 17 4.65 0.98 41.08
N ASN A 18 5.51 1.83 40.51
CA ASN A 18 6.80 2.20 41.11
C ASN A 18 7.42 3.46 40.48
N HIS A 19 7.93 4.37 41.30
CA HIS A 19 8.67 5.58 40.86
C HIS A 19 10.15 5.23 40.58
N ALA A 20 10.74 5.81 39.53
CA ALA A 20 12.20 6.01 39.44
C ALA A 20 12.54 7.15 38.45
N TYR A 21 13.60 7.91 38.74
CA TYR A 21 13.97 9.16 38.06
C TYR A 21 14.78 8.95 36.77
N ALA A 22 14.42 9.69 35.72
CA ALA A 22 15.30 10.32 34.74
C ALA A 22 14.63 11.63 34.26
N VAL A 23 15.34 12.53 33.57
CA VAL A 23 14.72 13.76 33.04
C VAL A 23 13.97 13.42 31.75
N THR A 24 12.65 13.37 31.84
CA THR A 24 11.73 13.06 30.74
C THR A 24 10.51 13.95 30.81
N GLU A 25 10.23 14.72 29.74
CA GLU A 25 9.02 15.55 29.67
C GLU A 25 7.84 14.71 29.17
N SER A 26 6.92 14.39 30.08
CA SER A 26 5.63 13.79 29.77
C SER A 26 4.51 14.79 30.08
N THR A 27 3.78 15.23 29.06
CA THR A 27 2.64 16.13 29.19
C THR A 27 1.35 15.39 28.85
N GLN A 28 0.41 15.38 29.79
CA GLN A 28 -0.93 14.81 29.62
C GLN A 28 -1.97 15.92 29.85
N ASP A 29 -2.77 16.22 28.84
CA ASP A 29 -3.87 17.19 28.90
C ASP A 29 -5.20 16.50 28.53
N GLN A 30 -6.20 16.60 29.41
CA GLN A 30 -7.47 15.89 29.27
C GLN A 30 -8.64 16.85 29.52
N ALA A 31 -9.44 17.08 28.48
CA ALA A 31 -10.68 17.85 28.53
C ALA A 31 -11.89 16.94 28.23
N GLY A 32 -12.91 16.95 29.09
CA GLY A 32 -14.14 16.17 28.93
C GLY A 32 -14.33 15.10 30.01
N SER A 33 -14.84 13.91 29.66
CA SER A 33 -15.21 12.87 30.64
C SER A 33 -14.83 11.47 30.22
N ASP A 34 -14.49 10.61 31.18
CA ASP A 34 -14.13 9.19 30.99
C ASP A 34 -12.94 8.93 30.04
N ASN A 35 -12.10 9.94 29.77
CA ASN A 35 -10.86 9.77 29.01
C ASN A 35 -9.80 9.05 29.88
N TYR A 36 -9.13 8.07 29.30
CA TYR A 36 -8.03 7.32 29.92
C TYR A 36 -6.75 7.54 29.11
N ALA A 37 -5.66 7.85 29.80
CA ALA A 37 -4.33 7.86 29.21
C ALA A 37 -3.35 7.20 30.18
N ASP A 38 -2.50 6.33 29.66
CA ASP A 38 -1.39 5.71 30.39
C ASP A 38 -0.07 5.94 29.63
N VAL A 39 0.99 6.16 30.41
CA VAL A 39 2.33 6.49 29.92
C VAL A 39 3.35 5.68 30.70
N PHE A 40 4.14 4.88 29.98
CA PHE A 40 5.28 4.17 30.53
C PHE A 40 6.54 4.56 29.76
N GLN A 41 7.47 5.24 30.43
CA GLN A 41 8.68 5.74 29.79
C GLN A 41 9.93 5.27 30.55
N ARG A 42 10.91 4.74 29.80
CA ARG A 42 12.21 4.29 30.30
C ARG A 42 13.29 4.74 29.32
N GLY A 43 13.95 5.86 29.62
CA GLY A 43 14.89 6.44 28.68
C GLY A 43 15.63 7.69 29.15
N GLU A 44 16.55 8.14 28.31
CA GLU A 44 17.17 9.47 28.36
C GLU A 44 16.62 10.32 27.20
N ASP A 45 16.48 11.63 27.40
CA ASP A 45 16.08 12.64 26.40
C ASP A 45 14.84 12.29 25.54
N SER A 46 13.88 11.54 26.09
CA SER A 46 12.64 11.16 25.39
C SER A 46 11.45 12.00 25.88
N SER A 47 10.50 12.29 24.98
CA SER A 47 9.34 13.15 25.23
C SER A 47 8.02 12.49 24.84
N ILE A 48 6.99 12.69 25.66
CA ILE A 48 5.64 12.18 25.42
C ILE A 48 4.63 13.32 25.60
N SER A 49 3.74 13.46 24.63
CA SER A 49 2.68 14.47 24.59
C SER A 49 1.36 13.74 24.29
N GLN A 50 0.42 13.78 25.23
CA GLN A 50 -0.90 13.17 25.08
C GLN A 50 -1.97 14.23 25.34
N ARG A 51 -2.86 14.44 24.37
CA ARG A 51 -3.97 15.40 24.45
C ARG A 51 -5.28 14.72 24.09
N GLN A 52 -6.23 14.70 25.01
CA GLN A 52 -7.54 14.09 24.79
C GLN A 52 -8.66 15.10 25.05
N SER A 53 -9.50 15.34 24.05
CA SER A 53 -10.65 16.25 24.13
C SER A 53 -11.93 15.51 23.75
N GLY A 54 -12.88 15.42 24.67
CA GLY A 54 -14.17 14.75 24.46
C GLY A 54 -14.41 13.60 25.43
N THR A 55 -14.96 12.47 24.98
CA THR A 55 -15.51 11.45 25.90
C THR A 55 -15.08 10.01 25.62
N GLY A 56 -14.56 9.31 26.63
CA GLY A 56 -14.23 7.89 26.55
C GLY A 56 -13.02 7.56 25.67
N ASN A 57 -12.16 8.54 25.38
CA ASN A 57 -10.97 8.35 24.56
C ASN A 57 -9.87 7.62 25.35
N VAL A 58 -9.04 6.82 24.67
CA VAL A 58 -8.00 5.97 25.26
C VAL A 58 -6.66 6.20 24.54
N VAL A 59 -5.61 6.60 25.27
CA VAL A 59 -4.22 6.54 24.77
C VAL A 59 -3.38 5.62 25.66
N TYR A 60 -2.60 4.74 25.04
CA TYR A 60 -1.53 4.00 25.69
C TYR A 60 -0.20 4.29 24.99
N THR A 61 0.85 4.61 25.76
CA THR A 61 2.20 4.83 25.21
C THR A 61 3.27 4.17 26.08
N ASP A 62 3.96 3.17 25.54
CA ASP A 62 5.18 2.58 26.11
C ASP A 62 6.40 3.01 25.28
N GLN A 63 7.40 3.62 25.93
CA GLN A 63 8.64 4.08 25.33
C GLN A 63 9.86 3.53 26.09
N ARG A 64 10.72 2.77 25.41
CA ARG A 64 11.91 2.13 25.99
C ARG A 64 13.18 2.40 25.16
N GLY A 65 13.92 3.46 25.47
CA GLY A 65 14.98 3.92 24.56
C GLY A 65 15.55 5.31 24.86
N ALA A 66 16.19 5.94 23.89
CA ALA A 66 16.74 7.30 24.02
C ALA A 66 16.35 8.20 22.85
N GLY A 67 16.09 9.49 23.12
CA GLY A 67 15.78 10.48 22.08
C GLY A 67 14.47 10.24 21.32
N MET A 68 13.49 9.56 21.91
CA MET A 68 12.24 9.21 21.23
C MET A 68 11.13 10.22 21.53
N THR A 69 10.26 10.48 20.55
CA THR A 69 9.10 11.35 20.71
C THR A 69 7.83 10.63 20.31
N ALA A 70 6.81 10.67 21.18
CA ALA A 70 5.46 10.24 20.88
C ALA A 70 4.48 11.39 21.16
N ASP A 71 3.77 11.86 20.13
CA ASP A 71 2.62 12.76 20.27
C ASP A 71 1.33 12.00 19.92
N SER A 72 0.29 12.16 20.73
CA SER A 72 -1.03 11.59 20.49
C SER A 72 -2.12 12.58 20.85
N GLU A 73 -2.82 13.06 19.83
CA GLU A 73 -3.96 13.96 19.94
C GLU A 73 -5.26 13.24 19.56
N GLN A 74 -6.24 13.25 20.46
CA GLN A 74 -7.57 12.67 20.24
C GLN A 74 -8.64 13.71 20.50
N VAL A 75 -9.52 13.93 19.53
CA VAL A 75 -10.69 14.80 19.61
C VAL A 75 -11.94 13.97 19.26
N GLY A 76 -13.00 14.10 20.05
CA GLY A 76 -14.26 13.39 19.85
C GLY A 76 -14.49 12.28 20.88
N SER A 77 -14.97 11.09 20.47
CA SER A 77 -15.40 10.06 21.43
C SER A 77 -14.97 8.62 21.11
N GLY A 78 -14.59 7.87 22.13
CA GLY A 78 -14.23 6.45 22.01
C GLY A 78 -13.00 6.15 21.13
N ASN A 79 -12.20 7.16 20.77
CA ASN A 79 -10.99 6.96 19.97
C ASN A 79 -9.92 6.23 20.80
N ILE A 80 -9.19 5.31 20.18
CA ILE A 80 -8.15 4.49 20.82
C ILE A 80 -6.84 4.66 20.05
N SER A 81 -5.77 5.00 20.78
CA SER A 81 -4.40 5.09 20.28
C SER A 81 -3.50 4.22 21.15
N THR A 82 -2.67 3.38 20.53
CA THR A 82 -1.68 2.54 21.19
C THR A 82 -0.33 2.68 20.50
N THR A 83 0.70 3.08 21.25
CA THR A 83 2.07 3.18 20.78
C THR A 83 2.99 2.34 21.67
N ASP A 84 3.68 1.35 21.11
CA ASP A 84 4.81 0.66 21.74
C ASP A 84 6.07 0.95 20.92
N GLN A 85 7.02 1.66 21.52
CA GLN A 85 8.21 2.15 20.84
C GLN A 85 9.47 1.83 21.65
N SER A 86 10.45 1.21 21.00
CA SER A 86 11.75 0.91 21.62
C SER A 86 12.93 1.30 20.72
N GLY A 87 14.07 1.62 21.33
CA GLY A 87 15.33 1.88 20.62
C GLY A 87 15.88 3.31 20.74
N VAL A 88 16.21 3.95 19.62
CA VAL A 88 16.84 5.29 19.61
C VAL A 88 16.27 6.16 18.49
N ASN A 89 16.01 7.44 18.78
CA ASN A 89 15.62 8.48 17.81
C ASN A 89 14.49 8.06 16.86
N GLY A 90 13.39 7.53 17.41
CA GLY A 90 12.14 7.28 16.68
C GLY A 90 11.09 8.36 16.96
N ASN A 91 10.23 8.64 16.00
CA ASN A 91 9.12 9.59 16.14
C ASN A 91 7.78 8.90 15.83
N VAL A 92 6.78 9.06 16.70
CA VAL A 92 5.40 8.65 16.45
C VAL A 92 4.49 9.85 16.67
N ALA A 93 3.65 10.16 15.69
CA ALA A 93 2.61 11.18 15.78
C ALA A 93 1.26 10.57 15.39
N ILE A 94 0.28 10.62 16.28
CA ILE A 94 -1.08 10.11 16.04
C ILE A 94 -2.08 11.23 16.29
N SER A 95 -2.91 11.54 15.31
CA SER A 95 -4.02 12.49 15.43
C SER A 95 -5.32 11.79 15.03
N GLN A 96 -6.33 11.83 15.90
CA GLN A 96 -7.64 11.21 15.68
C GLN A 96 -8.74 12.23 15.98
N ASP A 97 -9.55 12.60 14.98
CA ASP A 97 -10.70 13.52 15.11
C ASP A 97 -11.99 12.80 14.69
N GLY A 98 -12.87 12.53 15.66
CA GLY A 98 -14.17 11.90 15.42
C GLY A 98 -14.51 10.79 16.41
N GLU A 99 -15.08 9.68 15.96
CA GLU A 99 -15.61 8.63 16.83
C GLU A 99 -15.03 7.23 16.56
N TYR A 100 -14.67 6.50 17.62
CA TYR A 100 -14.22 5.10 17.57
C TYR A 100 -13.04 4.79 16.63
N ASN A 101 -12.23 5.78 16.25
CA ASN A 101 -11.04 5.55 15.45
C ASN A 101 -9.99 4.77 16.27
N LEU A 102 -9.28 3.84 15.63
CA LEU A 102 -8.26 2.99 16.23
C LEU A 102 -6.93 3.19 15.50
N ALA A 103 -5.89 3.61 16.24
CA ALA A 103 -4.52 3.70 15.76
C ALA A 103 -3.63 2.81 16.63
N THR A 104 -2.77 2.00 15.99
CA THR A 104 -1.82 1.12 16.67
C THR A 104 -0.47 1.19 15.97
N VAL A 105 0.58 1.56 16.72
CA VAL A 105 1.95 1.67 16.23
C VAL A 105 2.86 0.79 17.08
N LEU A 106 3.51 -0.19 16.43
CA LEU A 106 4.55 -1.02 17.05
C LEU A 106 5.89 -0.73 16.36
N GLN A 107 6.84 -0.24 17.12
CA GLN A 107 8.09 0.28 16.58
C GLN A 107 9.28 -0.26 17.38
N SER A 108 10.05 -1.16 16.76
CA SER A 108 11.28 -1.70 17.37
C SER A 108 12.49 -1.20 16.62
N SER A 109 13.24 -0.28 17.24
CA SER A 109 14.42 0.33 16.63
C SER A 109 15.73 -0.24 17.19
N ILE A 110 16.55 -0.70 16.25
CA ILE A 110 17.98 -1.00 16.44
C ILE A 110 18.84 -0.01 15.64
N GLY A 111 18.29 1.18 15.33
CA GLY A 111 18.90 2.23 14.51
C GLY A 111 18.40 3.62 14.92
N THR A 112 18.45 4.59 14.00
CA THR A 112 17.96 5.96 14.22
C THR A 112 17.04 6.41 13.09
N GLY A 113 16.15 7.37 13.36
CA GLY A 113 15.43 8.11 12.32
C GLY A 113 14.23 7.37 11.72
N GLN A 114 13.62 6.45 12.46
CA GLN A 114 12.34 5.88 12.07
C GLN A 114 11.18 6.84 12.42
N SER A 115 10.14 6.92 11.59
CA SER A 115 8.99 7.81 11.81
C SER A 115 7.67 7.13 11.44
N VAL A 116 6.64 7.35 12.26
CA VAL A 116 5.25 6.98 11.94
C VAL A 116 4.34 8.17 12.19
N ALA A 117 3.53 8.52 11.20
CA ALA A 117 2.49 9.55 11.29
C ALA A 117 1.13 8.96 10.91
N ILE A 118 0.15 9.04 11.80
CA ILE A 118 -1.23 8.59 11.55
C ILE A 118 -2.17 9.75 11.78
N SER A 119 -3.03 10.05 10.80
CA SER A 119 -4.10 11.04 10.87
C SER A 119 -5.42 10.38 10.49
N GLN A 120 -6.38 10.34 11.42
CA GLN A 120 -7.69 9.72 11.20
C GLN A 120 -8.79 10.75 11.47
N ALA A 121 -9.60 11.09 10.46
CA ALA A 121 -10.77 11.93 10.59
C ALA A 121 -12.05 11.14 10.24
N GLY A 122 -13.05 11.18 11.10
CA GLY A 122 -14.34 10.52 10.89
C GLY A 122 -14.61 9.39 11.88
N ILE A 123 -15.16 8.26 11.40
CA ILE A 123 -15.78 7.24 12.28
C ILE A 123 -15.19 5.85 12.04
N SER A 124 -14.75 5.17 13.09
CA SER A 124 -14.31 3.78 13.07
C SER A 124 -13.17 3.45 12.09
N ASN A 125 -12.33 4.42 11.74
CA ASN A 125 -11.15 4.15 10.91
C ASN A 125 -10.10 3.37 11.72
N VAL A 126 -9.37 2.47 11.06
CA VAL A 126 -8.36 1.60 11.67
C VAL A 126 -7.02 1.76 10.95
N ALA A 127 -5.97 2.07 11.70
CA ALA A 127 -4.61 2.15 11.21
C ALA A 127 -3.68 1.30 12.09
N TYR A 128 -2.97 0.35 11.47
CA TYR A 128 -1.94 -0.46 12.09
C TYR A 128 -0.61 -0.26 11.36
N VAL A 129 0.44 0.10 12.09
CA VAL A 129 1.79 0.27 11.53
C VAL A 129 2.79 -0.47 12.40
N GLU A 130 3.52 -1.41 11.82
CA GLU A 130 4.58 -2.16 12.49
C GLU A 130 5.93 -2.03 11.74
N GLN A 131 6.94 -1.54 12.47
CA GLN A 131 8.30 -1.31 11.97
C GLN A 131 9.33 -2.09 12.81
N PRO A 132 9.53 -3.40 12.54
CA PRO A 132 10.49 -4.21 13.28
C PRO A 132 11.91 -4.07 12.72
N ASP A 133 12.88 -3.96 13.62
CA ASP A 133 14.32 -3.84 13.35
C ASP A 133 14.72 -2.71 12.38
N GLY A 134 13.90 -1.66 12.30
CA GLY A 134 14.03 -0.62 11.29
C GLY A 134 15.27 0.29 11.47
N ALA A 135 15.66 0.95 10.38
CA ALA A 135 16.56 2.09 10.40
C ALA A 135 16.16 3.03 9.26
N GLY A 136 15.74 4.25 9.58
CA GLY A 136 15.23 5.21 8.59
C GLY A 136 13.85 4.90 7.99
N ASN A 137 13.07 3.97 8.54
CA ASN A 137 11.76 3.60 7.99
C ASN A 137 10.71 4.68 8.29
N ALA A 138 9.93 5.09 7.30
CA ALA A 138 8.89 6.10 7.40
C ALA A 138 7.54 5.54 6.91
N ALA A 139 6.48 5.78 7.68
CA ALA A 139 5.11 5.48 7.27
C ALA A 139 4.19 6.66 7.62
N THR A 140 3.44 7.17 6.65
CA THR A 140 2.41 8.20 6.82
C THR A 140 1.07 7.64 6.37
N VAL A 141 0.08 7.65 7.24
CA VAL A 141 -1.28 7.15 6.98
C VAL A 141 -2.27 8.28 7.23
N THR A 142 -3.09 8.62 6.24
CA THR A 142 -4.20 9.58 6.37
C THR A 142 -5.51 8.91 5.97
N GLN A 143 -6.48 8.88 6.87
CA GLN A 143 -7.81 8.30 6.65
C GLN A 143 -8.88 9.35 6.93
N ASN A 144 -9.74 9.64 5.95
CA ASN A 144 -10.83 10.60 6.05
C ASN A 144 -12.15 9.92 5.63
N GLY A 145 -13.07 9.70 6.58
CA GLY A 145 -14.39 9.12 6.33
C GLY A 145 -14.76 8.02 7.32
N GLN A 146 -15.50 6.99 6.89
CA GLN A 146 -15.98 5.92 7.77
C GLN A 146 -15.36 4.56 7.48
N GLY A 147 -14.81 3.90 8.51
CA GLY A 147 -14.47 2.47 8.45
C GLY A 147 -13.31 2.12 7.51
N ASN A 148 -12.46 3.08 7.15
CA ASN A 148 -11.27 2.79 6.34
C ASN A 148 -10.25 2.01 7.18
N ALA A 149 -9.51 1.10 6.55
CA ALA A 149 -8.52 0.24 7.17
C ALA A 149 -7.17 0.34 6.43
N THR A 150 -6.08 0.61 7.15
CA THR A 150 -4.71 0.57 6.62
C THR A 150 -3.82 -0.25 7.54
N GLU A 151 -3.11 -1.23 6.98
CA GLU A 151 -2.14 -2.08 7.65
C GLU A 151 -0.79 -1.97 6.93
N VAL A 152 0.29 -1.64 7.66
CA VAL A 152 1.63 -1.39 7.11
C VAL A 152 2.69 -2.16 7.90
N PHE A 153 3.45 -3.00 7.21
CA PHE A 153 4.53 -3.80 7.79
C PHE A 153 5.87 -3.50 7.09
N GLN A 154 6.85 -2.93 7.80
CA GLN A 154 8.11 -2.44 7.23
C GLN A 154 9.36 -3.06 7.89
N VAL A 155 9.78 -4.25 7.46
CA VAL A 155 10.85 -5.04 8.11
C VAL A 155 12.28 -4.65 7.71
N GLY A 156 13.13 -4.28 8.67
CA GLY A 156 14.57 -4.11 8.44
C GLY A 156 15.04 -2.72 7.98
N ARG A 157 16.32 -2.62 7.57
CA ARG A 157 17.20 -1.46 7.78
C ARG A 157 17.52 -0.54 6.58
N LEU A 158 16.78 -0.64 5.48
CA LEU A 158 17.10 0.08 4.23
C LEU A 158 16.25 1.33 3.96
N GLY A 159 15.66 1.94 5.00
CA GLY A 159 15.01 3.26 4.89
C GLY A 159 13.78 3.26 3.99
N LYS A 160 12.76 2.48 4.34
CA LYS A 160 11.51 2.36 3.56
C LYS A 160 10.66 3.61 3.70
N SER A 161 9.86 3.91 2.68
CA SER A 161 8.87 4.98 2.73
C SER A 161 7.49 4.46 2.33
N TYR A 162 6.47 4.84 3.08
CA TYR A 162 5.07 4.64 2.70
C TYR A 162 4.26 5.91 2.95
N THR A 163 3.46 6.30 1.96
CA THR A 163 2.41 7.31 2.08
C THR A 163 1.08 6.69 1.66
N GLY A 164 0.12 6.59 2.58
CA GLY A 164 -1.22 6.09 2.29
C GLY A 164 -2.29 7.13 2.57
N VAL A 165 -3.20 7.34 1.62
CA VAL A 165 -4.35 8.25 1.75
C VAL A 165 -5.64 7.50 1.41
N GLN A 166 -6.59 7.46 2.35
CA GLN A 166 -7.93 6.88 2.16
C GLN A 166 -8.99 7.95 2.40
N ASN A 167 -9.70 8.35 1.34
CA ASN A 167 -10.74 9.37 1.34
C ASN A 167 -12.10 8.76 0.95
N GLY A 168 -12.99 8.57 1.92
CA GLY A 168 -14.31 7.96 1.72
C GLY A 168 -14.56 6.83 2.72
N ASP A 169 -15.26 5.77 2.31
CA ASP A 169 -15.83 4.81 3.25
C ASP A 169 -15.40 3.35 2.96
N GLY A 170 -14.93 2.64 3.98
CA GLY A 170 -14.62 1.21 3.91
C GLY A 170 -13.43 0.83 3.02
N ASN A 171 -12.58 1.79 2.61
CA ASN A 171 -11.41 1.49 1.80
C ASN A 171 -10.38 0.71 2.63
N THR A 172 -9.71 -0.27 2.02
CA THR A 172 -8.73 -1.14 2.70
C THR A 172 -7.39 -1.13 1.97
N ALA A 173 -6.29 -0.95 2.71
CA ALA A 173 -4.93 -1.04 2.19
C ALA A 173 -4.08 -1.96 3.09
N TYR A 174 -3.46 -2.98 2.50
CA TYR A 174 -2.48 -3.86 3.16
C TYR A 174 -1.13 -3.73 2.46
N ILE A 175 -0.08 -3.37 3.21
CA ILE A 175 1.22 -2.99 2.66
C ILE A 175 2.34 -3.72 3.40
N GLU A 176 3.09 -4.57 2.69
CA GLU A 176 4.29 -5.25 3.19
C GLU A 176 5.53 -4.78 2.42
N GLN A 177 6.51 -4.21 3.14
CA GLN A 177 7.70 -3.59 2.57
C GLN A 177 9.01 -4.11 3.20
N THR A 178 9.76 -4.85 2.39
CA THR A 178 11.10 -5.35 2.68
C THR A 178 12.11 -4.73 1.70
N GLY A 179 13.42 -4.79 2.02
CA GLY A 179 14.44 -4.14 1.19
C GLY A 179 14.36 -2.61 1.21
N GLY A 180 14.85 -1.94 0.16
CA GLY A 180 14.75 -0.49 -0.01
C GLY A 180 13.47 -0.07 -0.74
N ALA A 181 12.31 -0.32 -0.14
CA ALA A 181 11.01 -0.12 -0.80
C ALA A 181 10.38 1.26 -0.51
N ALA A 182 9.74 1.83 -1.53
CA ALA A 182 8.96 3.06 -1.46
C ALA A 182 7.58 2.84 -2.12
N ALA A 183 6.52 3.37 -1.50
CA ALA A 183 5.17 3.26 -2.04
C ALA A 183 4.27 4.44 -1.67
N ASP A 184 3.47 4.87 -2.64
CA ASP A 184 2.42 5.88 -2.46
C ASP A 184 1.07 5.28 -2.89
N THR A 185 0.09 5.27 -2.00
CA THR A 185 -1.24 4.73 -2.26
C THR A 185 -2.34 5.76 -1.99
N GLU A 186 -3.32 5.82 -2.88
CA GLU A 186 -4.49 6.68 -2.76
C GLU A 186 -5.76 5.89 -3.07
N GLN A 187 -6.75 5.95 -2.18
CA GLN A 187 -8.07 5.37 -2.37
C GLN A 187 -9.12 6.45 -2.13
N SER A 188 -9.88 6.79 -3.17
CA SER A 188 -10.97 7.75 -3.16
C SER A 188 -12.29 7.03 -3.46
N GLY A 189 -13.29 7.19 -2.59
CA GLY A 189 -14.62 6.58 -2.75
C GLY A 189 -14.89 5.45 -1.76
N THR A 190 -15.46 4.34 -2.20
CA THR A 190 -16.05 3.33 -1.29
C THR A 190 -15.54 1.92 -1.54
N ALA A 191 -15.17 1.22 -0.47
CA ALA A 191 -14.83 -0.21 -0.48
C ALA A 191 -13.73 -0.62 -1.49
N ASN A 192 -12.83 0.31 -1.86
CA ASN A 192 -11.68 -0.02 -2.69
C ASN A 192 -10.64 -0.81 -1.87
N VAL A 193 -9.85 -1.65 -2.52
CA VAL A 193 -8.87 -2.55 -1.87
C VAL A 193 -7.51 -2.47 -2.56
N ILE A 194 -6.45 -2.17 -1.80
CA ILE A 194 -5.05 -2.27 -2.23
C ILE A 194 -4.35 -3.36 -1.42
N ARG A 195 -3.62 -4.24 -2.10
CA ARG A 195 -2.62 -5.13 -1.49
C ARG A 195 -1.29 -4.93 -2.19
N LEU A 196 -0.28 -4.54 -1.44
CA LEU A 196 1.06 -4.28 -1.95
C LEU A 196 2.08 -5.10 -1.18
N THR A 197 2.86 -5.90 -1.89
CA THR A 197 4.06 -6.56 -1.37
C THR A 197 5.26 -6.05 -2.16
N GLN A 198 6.27 -5.50 -1.48
CA GLN A 198 7.52 -5.07 -2.09
C GLN A 198 8.72 -5.75 -1.41
N ASP A 199 9.57 -6.39 -2.20
CA ASP A 199 10.95 -6.72 -1.84
C ASP A 199 11.93 -5.93 -2.71
N GLY A 200 12.30 -4.76 -2.22
CA GLY A 200 13.28 -3.87 -2.86
C GLY A 200 14.73 -4.20 -2.50
N PHE A 201 15.05 -5.43 -2.08
CA PHE A 201 16.42 -5.77 -1.67
C PHE A 201 17.36 -5.93 -2.87
N PRO A 202 18.55 -5.31 -2.89
CA PRO A 202 19.05 -4.22 -2.05
C PRO A 202 18.98 -2.83 -2.71
N TYR A 203 18.38 -2.71 -3.90
CA TYR A 203 18.58 -1.54 -4.79
C TYR A 203 17.38 -0.59 -4.95
N GLY A 204 16.18 -0.97 -4.52
CA GLY A 204 14.98 -0.17 -4.76
C GLY A 204 13.77 -1.01 -5.18
N ALA A 205 12.59 -0.53 -4.83
CA ALA A 205 11.29 -0.87 -5.40
C ALA A 205 10.37 0.35 -5.25
N TYR A 206 9.69 0.79 -6.31
CA TYR A 206 8.74 1.91 -6.25
C TYR A 206 7.38 1.51 -6.84
N ALA A 207 6.33 1.81 -6.09
CA ALA A 207 4.95 1.57 -6.47
C ALA A 207 4.07 2.80 -6.22
N SER A 208 3.22 3.13 -7.18
CA SER A 208 2.15 4.12 -7.04
C SER A 208 0.82 3.48 -7.42
N ILE A 209 -0.15 3.46 -6.50
CA ILE A 209 -1.47 2.85 -6.75
C ILE A 209 -2.56 3.86 -6.38
N SER A 210 -3.36 4.28 -7.36
CA SER A 210 -4.48 5.21 -7.17
C SER A 210 -5.79 4.57 -7.60
N GLN A 211 -6.76 4.50 -6.69
CA GLN A 211 -8.11 3.97 -6.92
C GLN A 211 -9.13 5.08 -6.68
N ASN A 212 -10.01 5.32 -7.64
CA ASN A 212 -11.04 6.36 -7.57
C ASN A 212 -12.41 5.82 -8.01
N GLY A 213 -13.24 5.47 -7.03
CA GLY A 213 -14.62 5.04 -7.24
C GLY A 213 -15.05 3.98 -6.22
N ILE A 214 -15.65 2.87 -6.68
CA ILE A 214 -16.28 1.89 -5.79
C ILE A 214 -15.76 0.48 -6.07
N GLY A 215 -15.31 -0.24 -5.04
CA GLY A 215 -15.01 -1.68 -5.16
C GLY A 215 -13.80 -2.03 -6.04
N ASN A 216 -12.97 -1.07 -6.43
CA ASN A 216 -11.78 -1.37 -7.23
C ASN A 216 -10.76 -2.16 -6.38
N GLU A 217 -10.11 -3.15 -6.96
CA GLU A 217 -9.14 -4.02 -6.30
C GLU A 217 -7.80 -4.02 -7.06
N ALA A 218 -6.70 -3.72 -6.36
CA ALA A 218 -5.36 -3.70 -6.91
C ALA A 218 -4.43 -4.54 -6.03
N THR A 219 -3.89 -5.62 -6.59
CA THR A 219 -2.83 -6.42 -5.99
C THR A 219 -1.55 -6.20 -6.78
N LEU A 220 -0.48 -5.85 -6.09
CA LEU A 220 0.86 -5.68 -6.66
C LEU A 220 1.88 -6.44 -5.82
N ASP A 221 2.59 -7.36 -6.48
CA ASP A 221 3.64 -8.18 -5.89
C ASP A 221 4.97 -7.91 -6.62
N GLN A 222 5.78 -7.03 -6.04
CA GLN A 222 7.01 -6.52 -6.64
C GLN A 222 8.24 -7.10 -5.93
N ARG A 223 8.98 -8.00 -6.59
CA ARG A 223 10.13 -8.71 -6.01
C ARG A 223 11.41 -8.51 -6.80
N SER A 224 12.45 -7.94 -6.21
CA SER A 224 13.75 -7.83 -6.87
C SER A 224 14.42 -9.21 -7.03
N GLY A 225 14.60 -9.64 -8.27
CA GLY A 225 15.29 -10.88 -8.62
C GLY A 225 16.82 -10.86 -8.45
N GLY A 226 17.44 -9.77 -7.97
CA GLY A 226 18.87 -9.79 -7.63
C GLY A 226 19.64 -8.46 -7.69
N ARG A 227 20.32 -8.19 -8.81
CA ARG A 227 21.45 -7.21 -8.86
C ARG A 227 21.06 -5.77 -9.20
N TYR A 228 19.77 -5.47 -9.32
CA TYR A 228 19.25 -4.22 -9.85
C TYR A 228 18.01 -3.79 -9.06
N SER A 229 17.59 -2.52 -9.19
CA SER A 229 16.30 -2.08 -8.64
C SER A 229 15.17 -2.84 -9.32
N SER A 230 14.14 -3.18 -8.55
CA SER A 230 12.82 -3.48 -9.12
C SER A 230 12.33 -2.29 -9.93
N GLY A 231 11.36 -2.51 -10.81
CA GLY A 231 10.82 -1.48 -11.69
C GLY A 231 10.06 -0.36 -10.98
N ASP A 232 9.61 0.62 -11.78
CA ASP A 232 8.60 1.59 -11.35
C ASP A 232 7.22 1.07 -11.78
N VAL A 233 6.33 0.80 -10.81
CA VAL A 233 4.96 0.35 -11.09
C VAL A 233 3.95 1.45 -10.76
N THR A 234 3.06 1.76 -11.70
CA THR A 234 1.97 2.72 -11.54
C THR A 234 0.66 2.08 -11.97
N LEU A 235 -0.28 1.95 -11.04
CA LEU A 235 -1.64 1.43 -11.28
C LEU A 235 -2.66 2.52 -10.99
N VAL A 236 -3.55 2.78 -11.95
CA VAL A 236 -4.65 3.75 -11.80
C VAL A 236 -5.96 3.05 -12.14
N GLN A 237 -6.91 3.06 -11.21
CA GLN A 237 -8.24 2.49 -11.39
C GLN A 237 -9.29 3.56 -11.16
N ILE A 238 -10.14 3.83 -12.15
CA ILE A 238 -11.20 4.83 -12.12
C ILE A 238 -12.52 4.13 -12.45
N GLY A 239 -13.54 4.37 -11.63
CA GLY A 239 -14.86 3.77 -11.80
C GLY A 239 -15.14 2.66 -10.78
N THR A 240 -15.73 1.54 -11.23
CA THR A 240 -16.30 0.55 -10.31
C THR A 240 -15.86 -0.88 -10.59
N ASP A 241 -15.54 -1.63 -9.54
CA ASP A 241 -15.20 -3.07 -9.59
C ASP A 241 -14.05 -3.42 -10.57
N ASN A 242 -13.15 -2.48 -10.87
CA ASN A 242 -11.97 -2.77 -11.70
C ASN A 242 -10.95 -3.57 -10.88
N VAL A 243 -10.36 -4.61 -11.46
CA VAL A 243 -9.41 -5.51 -10.80
C VAL A 243 -8.08 -5.49 -11.54
N ALA A 244 -6.98 -5.31 -10.80
CA ALA A 244 -5.62 -5.41 -11.29
C ALA A 244 -4.82 -6.36 -10.39
N ASP A 245 -4.18 -7.36 -10.99
CA ASP A 245 -3.25 -8.27 -10.33
C ASP A 245 -1.93 -8.26 -11.11
N VAL A 246 -0.86 -7.74 -10.49
CA VAL A 246 0.41 -7.46 -11.16
C VAL A 246 1.57 -8.03 -10.37
N VAL A 247 2.36 -8.88 -11.01
CA VAL A 247 3.61 -9.42 -10.49
C VAL A 247 4.77 -8.79 -11.25
N GLU A 248 5.63 -8.05 -10.56
CA GLU A 248 6.80 -7.37 -11.14
C GLU A 248 8.08 -7.96 -10.55
N SER A 249 8.88 -8.60 -11.40
CA SER A 249 10.13 -9.29 -11.06
C SER A 249 11.34 -8.79 -11.85
N GLY A 250 11.14 -7.72 -12.62
CA GLY A 250 12.09 -7.18 -13.57
C GLY A 250 13.15 -6.28 -12.94
N GLY A 251 14.29 -6.19 -13.62
CA GLY A 251 15.36 -5.25 -13.26
C GLY A 251 15.27 -3.97 -14.08
N PHE A 252 15.08 -2.80 -13.46
CA PHE A 252 14.88 -1.51 -14.16
C PHE A 252 13.69 -1.49 -15.14
N SER A 253 12.64 -2.27 -14.87
CA SER A 253 11.44 -2.29 -15.70
C SER A 253 10.49 -1.13 -15.37
N SER A 254 9.47 -0.93 -16.19
CA SER A 254 8.41 0.04 -15.92
C SER A 254 7.06 -0.55 -16.31
N PHE A 255 6.10 -0.45 -15.41
CA PHE A 255 4.73 -0.91 -15.62
C PHE A 255 3.78 0.24 -15.31
N SER A 256 3.01 0.69 -16.30
CA SER A 256 1.98 1.71 -16.13
C SER A 256 0.68 1.19 -16.72
N PHE A 257 -0.37 1.06 -15.90
CA PHE A 257 -1.67 0.63 -16.39
C PHE A 257 -2.82 1.47 -15.81
N THR A 258 -3.73 1.91 -16.68
CA THR A 258 -4.95 2.65 -16.29
C THR A 258 -6.21 1.88 -16.69
N GLN A 259 -7.05 1.55 -15.72
CA GLN A 259 -8.41 1.04 -15.92
C GLN A 259 -9.41 2.18 -15.68
N ASP A 260 -10.31 2.44 -16.62
CA ASP A 260 -11.30 3.53 -16.55
C ASP A 260 -12.68 3.03 -16.99
N GLY A 261 -13.54 2.68 -16.02
CA GLY A 261 -14.90 2.23 -16.24
C GLY A 261 -15.36 1.16 -15.25
N THR A 262 -16.03 0.11 -15.72
CA THR A 262 -16.68 -0.90 -14.85
C THR A 262 -16.13 -2.31 -15.06
N GLY A 263 -15.67 -2.98 -14.01
CA GLY A 263 -15.37 -4.42 -14.10
C GLY A 263 -14.23 -4.80 -15.05
N ASN A 264 -13.34 -3.86 -15.40
CA ASN A 264 -12.18 -4.20 -16.23
C ASN A 264 -11.20 -5.05 -15.41
N VAL A 265 -10.58 -6.04 -16.04
CA VAL A 265 -9.63 -6.96 -15.39
C VAL A 265 -8.27 -6.86 -16.07
N LEU A 266 -7.23 -6.70 -15.25
CA LEU A 266 -5.83 -6.76 -15.65
C LEU A 266 -5.15 -7.88 -14.87
N THR A 267 -4.49 -8.78 -15.59
CA THR A 267 -3.51 -9.69 -15.03
C THR A 267 -2.19 -9.45 -15.76
N ALA A 268 -1.10 -9.27 -15.03
CA ALA A 268 0.20 -9.06 -15.64
C ALA A 268 1.35 -9.68 -14.84
N GLU A 269 2.19 -10.46 -15.51
CA GLU A 269 3.50 -10.90 -15.01
C GLU A 269 4.59 -10.26 -15.87
N GLN A 270 5.41 -9.42 -15.25
CA GLN A 270 6.55 -8.75 -15.89
C GLN A 270 7.86 -9.20 -15.24
N GLY A 271 8.79 -9.68 -16.07
CA GLY A 271 10.16 -10.03 -15.72
C GLY A 271 11.14 -9.58 -16.80
N GLY A 272 12.37 -10.10 -16.74
CA GLY A 272 13.49 -9.65 -17.58
C GLY A 272 14.09 -8.32 -17.09
N ARG A 273 14.88 -7.65 -17.92
CA ARG A 273 15.49 -6.35 -17.56
C ARG A 273 15.13 -5.24 -18.55
N SER A 274 14.78 -4.07 -18.04
CA SER A 274 14.39 -2.90 -18.82
C SER A 274 13.21 -3.18 -19.77
N THR A 275 12.21 -3.91 -19.26
CA THR A 275 10.93 -4.11 -19.95
C THR A 275 9.96 -2.97 -19.64
N THR A 276 9.09 -2.63 -20.59
CA THR A 276 8.11 -1.54 -20.44
C THR A 276 6.72 -2.02 -20.83
N VAL A 277 5.74 -1.84 -19.95
CA VAL A 277 4.30 -1.92 -20.27
C VAL A 277 3.67 -0.56 -20.05
N VAL A 278 2.96 -0.05 -21.04
CA VAL A 278 2.05 1.09 -20.91
C VAL A 278 0.69 0.69 -21.46
N GLY A 279 -0.28 0.48 -20.59
CA GLY A 279 -1.61 -0.01 -20.96
C GLY A 279 -2.75 0.88 -20.48
N ARG A 280 -3.83 0.90 -21.26
CA ARG A 280 -5.11 1.47 -20.84
C ARG A 280 -6.26 0.55 -21.25
N SER A 281 -7.21 0.37 -20.32
CA SER A 281 -8.49 -0.28 -20.56
C SER A 281 -9.61 0.68 -20.18
N THR A 282 -10.40 1.12 -21.15
CA THR A 282 -11.53 2.05 -20.95
C THR A 282 -12.85 1.40 -21.35
N GLY A 283 -13.87 1.54 -20.50
CA GLY A 283 -15.20 0.98 -20.69
C GLY A 283 -15.52 -0.16 -19.72
N ASN A 284 -16.22 -1.20 -20.15
CA ASN A 284 -16.81 -2.20 -19.25
C ASN A 284 -16.34 -3.63 -19.53
N GLU A 285 -16.07 -4.42 -18.48
CA GLU A 285 -15.80 -5.86 -18.56
C GLU A 285 -14.65 -6.25 -19.51
N ASN A 286 -13.76 -5.31 -19.87
CA ASN A 286 -12.63 -5.63 -20.73
C ASN A 286 -11.53 -6.34 -19.93
N ARG A 287 -10.87 -7.31 -20.56
CA ARG A 287 -9.79 -8.10 -19.98
C ARG A 287 -8.48 -7.87 -20.73
N VAL A 288 -7.41 -7.70 -19.96
CA VAL A 288 -6.03 -7.70 -20.43
C VAL A 288 -5.20 -8.70 -19.62
N ASP A 289 -4.53 -9.61 -20.32
CA ASP A 289 -3.57 -10.57 -19.79
C ASP A 289 -2.19 -10.31 -20.42
N ILE A 290 -1.13 -10.26 -19.62
CA ILE A 290 0.22 -9.87 -20.05
C ILE A 290 1.28 -10.78 -19.41
N GLU A 291 2.06 -11.48 -20.22
CA GLU A 291 3.28 -12.19 -19.80
C GLU A 291 4.49 -11.61 -20.58
N GLN A 292 5.38 -10.90 -19.88
CA GLN A 292 6.65 -10.40 -20.43
C GLN A 292 7.82 -10.97 -19.64
N SER A 293 8.80 -11.60 -20.28
CA SER A 293 9.90 -12.28 -19.56
C SER A 293 11.34 -12.03 -20.06
N PHE A 294 11.53 -11.25 -21.14
CA PHE A 294 12.84 -11.05 -21.79
C PHE A 294 13.28 -9.58 -21.87
N ASP A 295 14.59 -9.34 -21.75
CA ASP A 295 15.18 -7.99 -21.70
C ASP A 295 14.76 -7.07 -22.85
N GLY A 296 14.46 -5.82 -22.51
CA GLY A 296 14.27 -4.71 -23.44
C GLY A 296 12.93 -4.67 -24.18
N SER A 297 11.99 -5.57 -23.86
CA SER A 297 10.68 -5.64 -24.54
C SER A 297 9.72 -4.52 -24.12
N GLY A 298 8.97 -4.01 -25.09
CA GLY A 298 7.99 -2.93 -24.92
C GLY A 298 6.59 -3.36 -25.36
N LEU A 299 5.58 -2.99 -24.58
CA LEU A 299 4.19 -3.25 -24.89
C LEU A 299 3.34 -2.00 -24.66
N VAL A 300 2.55 -1.63 -25.66
CA VAL A 300 1.53 -0.60 -25.60
C VAL A 300 0.16 -1.24 -25.82
N ILE A 301 -0.78 -0.99 -24.90
CA ILE A 301 -2.16 -1.46 -24.99
C ILE A 301 -3.12 -0.28 -24.90
N ASP A 302 -4.06 -0.16 -25.83
CA ASP A 302 -5.22 0.73 -25.71
C ASP A 302 -6.49 -0.06 -26.07
N GLN A 303 -7.25 -0.43 -25.05
CA GLN A 303 -8.47 -1.22 -25.16
C GLN A 303 -9.66 -0.34 -24.80
N ASN A 304 -10.65 -0.21 -25.70
CA ASN A 304 -11.76 0.70 -25.53
C ASN A 304 -13.10 0.07 -25.91
N GLY A 305 -14.01 -0.08 -24.95
CA GLY A 305 -15.39 -0.50 -25.19
C GLY A 305 -15.88 -1.51 -24.17
N THR A 306 -16.53 -2.59 -24.62
CA THR A 306 -17.14 -3.58 -23.72
C THR A 306 -16.72 -5.02 -24.02
N ALA A 307 -16.35 -5.78 -22.99
CA ALA A 307 -16.04 -7.21 -23.06
C ALA A 307 -14.98 -7.57 -24.11
N ASN A 308 -14.04 -6.66 -24.40
CA ASN A 308 -12.90 -6.97 -25.25
C ASN A 308 -11.84 -7.75 -24.44
N GLU A 309 -11.07 -8.61 -25.10
CA GLU A 309 -10.04 -9.44 -24.48
C GLU A 309 -8.71 -9.27 -25.26
N ILE A 310 -7.64 -9.01 -24.50
CA ILE A 310 -6.25 -8.94 -24.97
C ILE A 310 -5.43 -9.96 -24.19
N ASP A 311 -4.70 -10.80 -24.92
CA ASP A 311 -3.74 -11.76 -24.41
C ASP A 311 -2.38 -11.45 -25.06
N VAL A 312 -1.36 -11.12 -24.26
CA VAL A 312 -0.02 -10.78 -24.77
C VAL A 312 1.06 -11.60 -24.08
N VAL A 313 1.81 -12.35 -24.87
CA VAL A 313 2.94 -13.16 -24.42
C VAL A 313 4.19 -12.74 -25.21
N GLN A 314 5.13 -12.04 -24.56
CA GLN A 314 6.40 -11.58 -25.14
C GLN A 314 7.61 -12.28 -24.48
N MET A 315 8.07 -13.33 -25.14
CA MET A 315 9.21 -14.17 -24.76
C MET A 315 10.43 -13.97 -25.68
N GLY A 316 10.74 -12.74 -26.09
CA GLY A 316 11.87 -12.45 -26.99
C GLY A 316 12.56 -11.12 -26.70
N TYR A 317 13.88 -11.06 -26.88
CA TYR A 317 14.69 -9.85 -26.63
C TYR A 317 14.25 -8.64 -27.48
N TYR A 318 14.09 -7.48 -26.85
CA TYR A 318 13.73 -6.21 -27.51
C TYR A 318 12.47 -6.27 -28.39
N SER A 319 11.49 -7.11 -28.04
CA SER A 319 10.25 -7.21 -28.82
C SER A 319 9.35 -6.01 -28.54
N SER A 320 8.78 -5.38 -29.58
CA SER A 320 7.77 -4.35 -29.44
C SER A 320 6.39 -4.82 -29.87
N GLY A 321 5.40 -4.53 -29.04
CA GLY A 321 3.99 -4.87 -29.26
C GLY A 321 3.11 -3.63 -29.13
N THR A 322 2.16 -3.48 -30.03
CA THR A 322 1.06 -2.53 -29.88
C THR A 322 -0.26 -3.25 -30.15
N VAL A 323 -1.15 -3.26 -29.16
CA VAL A 323 -2.50 -3.83 -29.30
C VAL A 323 -3.52 -2.74 -29.04
N GLU A 324 -4.20 -2.33 -30.11
CA GLU A 324 -5.29 -1.36 -30.08
C GLU A 324 -6.60 -2.06 -30.43
N GLN A 325 -7.58 -2.01 -29.52
CA GLN A 325 -8.91 -2.56 -29.74
C GLN A 325 -9.98 -1.50 -29.46
N THR A 326 -10.97 -1.39 -30.33
CA THR A 326 -12.15 -0.56 -30.11
C THR A 326 -13.43 -1.34 -30.44
N GLY A 327 -14.41 -1.31 -29.52
CA GLY A 327 -15.76 -1.82 -29.74
C GLY A 327 -16.20 -2.89 -28.74
N THR A 328 -16.77 -3.99 -29.23
CA THR A 328 -17.43 -5.01 -28.37
C THR A 328 -16.94 -6.42 -28.66
N GLU A 329 -16.68 -7.23 -27.63
CA GLU A 329 -16.35 -8.66 -27.76
C GLU A 329 -15.17 -8.94 -28.71
N ASN A 330 -14.23 -8.01 -28.88
CA ASN A 330 -13.05 -8.21 -29.72
C ASN A 330 -11.97 -8.99 -28.97
N TYR A 331 -11.36 -9.98 -29.63
CA TYR A 331 -10.25 -10.77 -29.11
C TYR A 331 -8.95 -10.49 -29.88
N ALA A 332 -7.88 -10.15 -29.17
CA ALA A 332 -6.54 -9.97 -29.70
C ALA A 332 -5.56 -10.87 -28.93
N SER A 333 -4.77 -11.66 -29.66
CA SER A 333 -3.66 -12.41 -29.08
C SER A 333 -2.34 -12.04 -29.77
N LEU A 334 -1.37 -11.60 -28.99
CA LEU A 334 -0.02 -11.27 -29.45
C LEU A 334 0.99 -12.22 -28.80
N LEU A 335 1.54 -13.15 -29.59
CA LEU A 335 2.60 -14.06 -29.17
C LEU A 335 3.90 -13.73 -29.92
N GLN A 336 4.90 -13.20 -29.22
CA GLN A 336 6.25 -12.96 -29.77
C GLN A 336 7.26 -13.82 -29.01
N THR A 337 7.89 -14.77 -29.70
CA THR A 337 8.83 -15.72 -29.10
C THR A 337 10.23 -15.55 -29.69
N GLY A 338 11.25 -15.45 -28.84
CA GLY A 338 12.65 -15.33 -29.25
C GLY A 338 13.42 -16.65 -29.11
N ALA A 339 14.45 -16.82 -29.93
CA ALA A 339 15.48 -17.82 -29.68
C ALA A 339 16.51 -17.25 -28.70
N TRP A 340 16.94 -18.04 -27.70
CA TRP A 340 17.94 -17.63 -26.69
C TRP A 340 19.26 -17.15 -27.30
N ASP A 341 19.60 -17.64 -28.50
CA ASP A 341 20.86 -17.37 -29.19
C ASP A 341 20.78 -16.22 -30.22
N ASN A 342 19.63 -15.52 -30.37
CA ASN A 342 19.45 -14.54 -31.43
C ASN A 342 18.69 -13.29 -30.98
N VAL A 343 19.33 -12.11 -31.12
CA VAL A 343 18.72 -10.79 -30.85
C VAL A 343 17.88 -10.37 -32.06
N GLN A 344 16.78 -11.07 -32.31
CA GLN A 344 15.77 -10.71 -33.29
C GLN A 344 14.76 -9.76 -32.63
N GLN A 345 14.72 -8.52 -33.10
CA GLN A 345 13.65 -7.58 -32.77
C GLN A 345 12.37 -8.01 -33.49
N TYR A 346 11.31 -8.27 -32.73
CA TYR A 346 9.97 -8.54 -33.26
C TYR A 346 9.09 -7.33 -33.01
N ASP A 347 8.61 -6.68 -34.07
CA ASP A 347 7.64 -5.59 -33.99
C ASP A 347 6.27 -6.10 -34.47
N ALA A 348 5.25 -5.94 -33.65
CA ALA A 348 3.88 -6.34 -33.95
C ALA A 348 2.87 -5.24 -33.65
N THR A 349 1.84 -5.15 -34.50
CA THR A 349 0.69 -4.28 -34.26
C THR A 349 -0.59 -5.02 -34.56
N ILE A 350 -1.47 -5.12 -33.57
CA ILE A 350 -2.86 -5.53 -33.73
C ILE A 350 -3.72 -4.26 -33.64
N ARG A 351 -4.61 -4.07 -34.61
CA ARG A 351 -5.63 -3.02 -34.62
C ARG A 351 -6.97 -3.64 -34.99
N GLN A 352 -7.96 -3.52 -34.10
CA GLN A 352 -9.32 -4.01 -34.31
C GLN A 352 -10.34 -2.92 -33.99
N ASP A 353 -11.34 -2.79 -34.85
CA ASP A 353 -12.49 -1.89 -34.67
C ASP A 353 -13.76 -2.66 -35.03
N GLY A 354 -14.77 -2.63 -34.15
CA GLY A 354 -16.08 -3.24 -34.38
C GLY A 354 -16.52 -4.23 -33.31
N MET A 355 -17.23 -5.28 -33.72
CA MET A 355 -17.89 -6.25 -32.84
C MET A 355 -17.45 -7.67 -33.19
N GLY A 356 -16.98 -8.44 -32.20
CA GLY A 356 -16.66 -9.87 -32.35
C GLY A 356 -15.45 -10.15 -33.24
N ASN A 357 -14.54 -9.19 -33.45
CA ASN A 357 -13.34 -9.42 -34.25
C ASN A 357 -12.36 -10.33 -33.51
N SER A 358 -11.67 -11.23 -34.22
CA SER A 358 -10.55 -12.00 -33.69
C SER A 358 -9.28 -11.72 -34.50
N ALA A 359 -8.18 -11.38 -33.83
CA ALA A 359 -6.88 -11.15 -34.44
C ALA A 359 -5.80 -11.86 -33.62
N ILE A 360 -4.94 -12.61 -34.31
CA ILE A 360 -3.84 -13.34 -33.67
C ILE A 360 -2.57 -13.01 -34.46
N VAL A 361 -1.57 -12.48 -33.78
CA VAL A 361 -0.22 -12.29 -34.34
C VAL A 361 0.73 -13.19 -33.58
N THR A 362 1.30 -14.16 -34.29
CA THR A 362 2.39 -14.99 -33.78
C THR A 362 3.66 -14.67 -34.56
N GLN A 363 4.71 -14.29 -33.85
CA GLN A 363 6.05 -14.08 -34.39
C GLN A 363 7.05 -14.97 -33.61
N GLY A 364 7.96 -15.58 -34.33
CA GLY A 364 8.95 -16.50 -33.77
C GLY A 364 10.02 -16.92 -34.79
N PRO A 365 11.01 -17.72 -34.36
CA PRO A 365 12.07 -18.27 -35.21
C PRO A 365 11.59 -19.37 -36.19
#